data_AF-A0A3L8Q8D0-F1
#
_entry.id   AF-A0A3L8Q8D0-F1
#
_cell.length_a   1.000
_cell.length_b   1.000
_cell.length_c   1.000
_cell.angle_alpha   90.00
_cell.angle_beta   90.00
_cell.angle_gamma   90.00
#
_symmetry.space_group_name_H-M   'P 1'
#
loop_
_entity.id
_entity.type
_entity.pdbx_description
1 polymer ?
#
loop_
_entity_poly.entity_id
_entity_poly.type
_entity_poly.pdbx_seq_one_letter_code
_entity_poly.pdbx_strand_id
1 'polypeptide(L)' 'MRERHVNMHLDLRPFTCAQCHKRFKMKHHLTKHMKTRTGLRPYTCSTCECTFMWRDSFVRHRGTCAGTPGTPE' A
#
# COMPACT_ATOMS: atom_id res chain seq x y z
N MET A 1 20.70 8.75 -0.40
CA MET A 1 19.68 9.68 0.19
C MET A 1 19.55 10.97 -0.62
N ARG A 2 20.67 11.57 -1.05
CA ARG A 2 20.72 12.80 -1.86
C ARG A 2 19.87 12.73 -3.14
N GLU A 3 19.94 11.65 -3.90
CA GLU A 3 19.18 11.50 -5.15
C GLU A 3 17.67 11.50 -4.92
N ARG A 4 17.18 10.80 -3.88
CA ARG A 4 15.75 10.78 -3.52
C ARG A 4 15.24 12.17 -3.12
N HIS A 5 16.05 12.91 -2.38
CA HIS A 5 15.74 14.28 -1.97
C HIS A 5 15.74 15.23 -3.20
N VAL A 6 16.73 15.12 -4.08
CA VAL A 6 16.81 15.91 -5.31
C VAL A 6 15.66 15.59 -6.26
N ASN A 7 15.24 14.33 -6.38
CA ASN A 7 14.08 13.93 -7.18
C ASN A 7 12.77 14.58 -6.71
N MET A 8 12.67 14.96 -5.42
CA MET A 8 11.52 15.69 -4.91
C MET A 8 11.50 17.12 -5.45
N HIS A 9 12.65 17.81 -5.38
CA HIS A 9 12.81 19.19 -5.87
C HIS A 9 12.66 19.32 -7.38
N LEU A 10 13.21 18.37 -8.14
CA LEU A 10 13.19 18.39 -9.60
C LEU A 10 11.96 17.70 -10.21
N ASP A 11 10.99 17.29 -9.37
CA ASP A 11 9.83 16.44 -9.72
C ASP A 11 10.16 15.20 -10.55
N LEU A 12 11.40 14.68 -10.44
CA LEU A 12 11.84 13.52 -11.18
C LEU A 12 11.12 12.26 -10.67
N ARG A 13 10.53 11.53 -11.61
CA ARG A 13 9.84 10.27 -11.37
C ARG A 13 10.51 9.16 -12.16
N PRO A 14 11.62 8.60 -11.64
CA PRO A 14 12.39 7.58 -12.34
C PRO A 14 11.72 6.20 -12.33
N PHE A 15 10.75 5.97 -11.43
CA PHE A 15 10.08 4.68 -11.30
C PHE A 15 8.75 4.70 -12.06
N THR A 16 8.60 3.85 -13.07
CA THR A 16 7.39 3.80 -13.90
C THR A 16 6.72 2.44 -13.82
N CYS A 17 5.39 2.43 -13.73
CA CYS A 17 4.60 1.22 -13.83
C CYS A 17 4.54 0.74 -15.29
N ALA A 18 4.97 -0.50 -15.56
CA ALA A 18 4.93 -1.05 -16.91
C ALA A 18 3.51 -1.29 -17.44
N GLN A 19 2.52 -1.51 -16.56
CA GLN A 19 1.14 -1.82 -16.96
C GLN A 19 0.28 -0.59 -17.25
N CYS A 20 0.50 0.54 -16.57
CA CYS A 20 -0.32 1.74 -16.72
C CYS A 20 0.50 3.02 -16.93
N HIS A 21 1.80 2.91 -17.12
CA HIS A 21 2.76 3.99 -17.35
C HIS A 21 2.77 5.10 -16.28
N LYS A 22 2.16 4.86 -15.11
CA LYS A 22 2.17 5.80 -13.99
C LYS A 22 3.56 5.94 -13.39
N ARG A 23 4.00 7.17 -13.16
CA ARG A 23 5.36 7.50 -12.69
C ARG A 23 5.38 7.88 -11.21
N PHE A 24 6.41 7.42 -10.50
CA PHE A 24 6.61 7.56 -9.06
C PHE A 24 8.00 8.11 -8.75
N LYS A 25 8.10 8.95 -7.71
CA LYS A 25 9.36 9.50 -7.21
C LYS A 25 10.20 8.48 -6.44
N MET A 26 9.56 7.44 -5.87
CA MET A 26 10.18 6.45 -4.99
C MET A 26 9.81 5.01 -5.38
N LYS A 27 10.77 4.09 -5.26
CA LYS A 27 10.56 2.65 -5.53
C LYS A 27 9.45 2.05 -4.67
N HIS A 28 9.40 2.37 -3.37
CA HIS A 28 8.39 1.83 -2.48
C HIS A 28 6.96 2.27 -2.85
N HIS A 29 6.78 3.46 -3.45
CA HIS A 29 5.48 3.88 -3.98
C HIS A 29 5.08 3.07 -5.22
N LEU A 30 6.01 2.79 -6.13
CA LEU A 30 5.76 1.90 -7.27
C LEU A 30 5.40 0.49 -6.78
N THR A 31 6.14 -0.07 -5.83
CA THR A 31 5.81 -1.38 -5.24
C THR A 31 4.44 -1.38 -4.57
N LYS A 32 4.09 -0.30 -3.84
CA LYS A 32 2.76 -0.17 -3.25
C LYS A 32 1.67 -0.16 -4.33
N HIS A 33 1.86 0.62 -5.38
CA HIS A 33 0.95 0.67 -6.52
C HIS A 33 0.78 -0.70 -7.21
N MET A 34 1.84 -1.48 -7.38
CA MET A 34 1.73 -2.81 -7.98
C MET A 34 0.88 -3.74 -7.13
N LYS A 35 1.05 -3.71 -5.80
CA LYS A 35 0.20 -4.50 -4.88
C LYS A 35 -1.27 -4.13 -4.97
N THR A 36 -1.61 -2.84 -5.16
CA THR A 36 -3.02 -2.44 -5.36
C THR A 36 -3.62 -3.05 -6.62
N ARG A 37 -2.84 -3.22 -7.68
CA ARG A 37 -3.30 -3.87 -8.92
C ARG A 37 -3.52 -5.36 -8.76
N THR A 38 -2.68 -6.04 -7.98
CA THR A 38 -2.83 -7.48 -7.72
C THR A 38 -3.98 -7.81 -6.77
N GLY A 39 -4.54 -6.82 -6.06
CA GLY A 39 -5.61 -7.04 -5.09
C GLY A 39 -5.21 -7.85 -3.86
N LEU A 40 -3.93 -8.23 -3.71
CA LEU A 40 -3.46 -9.05 -2.60
C LEU A 40 -3.65 -8.32 -1.27
N ARG A 41 -4.44 -8.93 -0.38
CA ARG A 41 -4.67 -8.49 0.99
C ARG A 41 -4.11 -9.52 1.97
N PRO A 42 -2.80 -9.52 2.22
CA PRO A 42 -2.15 -10.58 3.01
C PRO A 42 -2.40 -10.47 4.53
N TYR A 43 -3.00 -9.37 5.00
CA TYR A 43 -3.23 -9.16 6.42
C TYR A 43 -4.71 -9.38 6.73
N THR A 44 -5.04 -10.51 7.35
CA THR A 44 -6.42 -10.83 7.75
C THR A 44 -6.54 -10.71 9.26
N CYS A 45 -7.59 -10.04 9.73
CA CYS A 45 -7.96 -10.04 11.13
C CYS A 45 -8.73 -11.32 11.45
N SER A 46 -8.20 -12.16 12.34
CA SER A 46 -8.87 -13.43 12.71
C SER A 46 -10.17 -13.22 13.50
N THR A 47 -10.41 -12.04 14.08
CA THR A 47 -11.60 -11.78 14.91
C THR A 47 -12.80 -11.32 14.10
N CYS A 48 -12.59 -10.49 13.09
CA CYS A 48 -13.66 -9.92 12.25
C CYS A 48 -13.53 -10.26 10.76
N GLU A 49 -12.54 -11.09 10.42
CA GLU A 49 -12.22 -11.55 9.06
C GLU A 49 -11.92 -10.43 8.05
N CYS A 50 -11.78 -9.18 8.51
CA CYS A 50 -11.41 -8.06 7.66
C CYS A 50 -10.01 -8.27 7.07
N THR A 51 -9.92 -8.11 5.75
CA THR A 51 -8.67 -8.24 5.00
C THR A 51 -8.10 -6.87 4.66
N PHE A 52 -6.80 -6.70 4.86
CA PHE A 52 -6.07 -5.46 4.65
C PHE A 52 -4.90 -5.68 3.70
N MET A 53 -4.69 -4.70 2.82
CA MET A 53 -3.56 -4.69 1.89
C MET A 53 -2.25 -4.29 2.57
N TRP A 54 -2.33 -3.47 3.63
CA TRP A 54 -1.19 -2.85 4.28
C TRP A 54 -1.11 -3.20 5.77
N ARG A 55 0.12 -3.39 6.26
CA ARG A 55 0.40 -3.73 7.66
C ARG A 55 -0.06 -2.62 8.60
N ASP A 56 0.20 -1.37 8.25
CA ASP A 56 -0.19 -0.21 9.05
C ASP A 56 -1.71 -0.11 9.22
N SER A 57 -2.47 -0.33 8.15
CA SER A 57 -3.93 -0.44 8.23
C SER A 57 -4.38 -1.58 9.16
N PHE A 58 -3.78 -2.76 9.02
CA PHE A 58 -4.09 -3.92 9.87
C PHE A 58 -3.76 -3.69 11.35
N VAL A 59 -2.57 -3.16 11.65
CA VAL A 59 -2.12 -2.90 13.03
C VAL A 59 -3.03 -1.87 13.71
N ARG A 60 -3.39 -0.80 12.98
CA ARG A 60 -4.35 0.20 13.48
C ARG A 60 -5.71 -0.43 13.74
N HIS A 61 -6.22 -1.23 12.80
CA HIS A 61 -7.48 -1.92 12.95
C HIS A 61 -7.48 -2.89 14.14
N ARG A 62 -6.39 -3.64 14.35
CA ARG A 62 -6.28 -4.61 15.44
C ARG A 62 -6.51 -3.96 16.82
N GLY A 63 -6.09 -2.71 17.00
CA GLY A 63 -6.31 -1.98 18.25
C GLY A 63 -7.75 -1.51 18.47
N THR A 64 -8.56 -1.40 17.40
CA THR A 64 -9.95 -0.93 17.43
C THR A 64 -10.95 -2.03 17.05
N CYS A 65 -10.49 -3.28 16.91
CA CYS A 65 -11.34 -4.37 16.44
C CYS A 65 -12.34 -4.76 17.53
N ALA A 66 -13.61 -4.43 17.31
CA ALA A 66 -14.71 -4.75 18.23
C ALA A 66 -15.31 -6.15 18.01
N GLY A 67 -14.67 -6.98 17.17
CA GLY A 67 -15.10 -8.35 16.90
C GLY A 67 -16.38 -8.50 16.07
N THR A 68 -16.90 -7.41 15.47
CA THR A 68 -17.98 -7.51 14.49
C THR A 68 -17.40 -7.99 13.16
N PRO A 69 -17.86 -9.11 12.57
CA PRO A 69 -17.43 -9.53 11.25
C PRO A 69 -17.74 -8.40 10.27
N GLY A 70 -16.69 -7.80 9.70
CA GLY A 70 -16.85 -6.84 8.64
C GLY A 70 -17.22 -7.62 7.39
N THR A 71 -18.33 -7.25 6.75
CA THR A 71 -18.78 -7.86 5.50
C THR A 71 -17.60 -8.00 4.54
N PRO A 72 -17.25 -9.23 4.13
CA PRO A 72 -16.28 -9.43 3.07
C PRO A 72 -16.92 -8.93 1.77
N GLU A 73 -16.46 -7.78 1.29
CA GLU A 73 -16.62 -7.39 -0.12
C GLU A 73 -15.66 -8.21 -1.00
#